data_AF-A0A1A2ZWA0-F1
#
_entry.id   AF-A0A1A2ZWA0-F1
#
_cell.length_a   1.000
_cell.length_b   1.000
_cell.length_c   1.000
_cell.angle_alpha   90.00
_cell.angle_beta   90.00
_cell.angle_gamma   90.00
#
_symmetry.space_group_name_H-M   'P 1'
#
loop_
_entity.id
_entity.type
_entity.pdbx_description
1 polymer ?
#
loop_
_entity_poly.entity_id
_entity_poly.type
_entity_poly.pdbx_seq_one_letter_code
_entity_poly.pdbx_strand_id
1 'polypeptide(L)' 'MPTNSTALEFAYDLTLDEVRRRSAVLEAIGSEWDPVRALAEEEQAYTMLYSNLDPEQQRHYDALVAAGVLPDRAVDRAAD' A
#
# COMPACT_ATOMS: atom_id res chain seq x y z
N MET A 1 24.12 32.77 37.38
CA MET A 1 23.54 33.25 36.11
C MET A 1 22.64 32.16 35.58
N PRO A 2 21.31 32.31 35.51
CA PRO A 2 20.49 31.32 34.83
C PRO A 2 20.58 31.58 33.33
N THR A 3 21.11 30.62 32.57
CA THR A 3 21.05 30.60 31.11
C THR A 3 19.64 30.17 30.73
N ASN A 4 18.74 31.14 30.52
CA ASN A 4 17.45 30.89 29.91
C ASN A 4 17.68 30.63 28.42
N SER A 5 18.01 29.38 28.07
CA SER A 5 17.82 28.89 26.72
C SER A 5 16.33 28.74 26.51
N THR A 6 15.71 29.66 25.79
CA THR A 6 14.31 29.54 25.36
C THR A 6 14.21 28.29 24.48
N ALA A 7 13.75 27.17 25.03
CA ALA A 7 13.47 25.97 24.28
C ALA A 7 12.32 26.28 23.31
N LEU A 8 12.57 26.14 22.01
CA LEU A 8 11.54 26.33 20.99
C LEU A 8 10.74 25.04 20.92
N GLU A 9 9.48 25.10 21.33
CA GLU A 9 8.59 23.94 21.31
C GLU A 9 8.04 23.79 19.89
N PHE A 10 8.38 22.67 19.24
CA PHE A 10 7.91 22.34 17.90
C PHE A 10 6.79 21.30 17.99
N ALA A 11 5.58 21.73 17.65
CA ALA A 11 4.43 20.84 17.52
C ALA A 11 4.03 20.76 16.04
N TYR A 12 3.84 19.52 15.54
CA TYR A 12 3.46 19.27 14.16
C TYR A 12 2.23 18.37 14.12
N ASP A 13 1.21 18.82 13.40
CA ASP A 13 -0.01 18.05 13.19
C ASP A 13 0.17 17.14 11.97
N LEU A 14 0.53 15.88 12.23
CA LEU A 14 0.69 14.87 11.20
C LEU A 14 -0.63 14.52 10.50
N THR A 15 -1.78 14.69 11.16
CA THR A 15 -3.08 14.42 10.56
C THR A 15 -3.41 15.47 9.51
N LEU A 16 -3.19 16.74 9.83
CA LEU A 16 -3.38 17.85 8.89
C LEU A 16 -2.43 17.72 7.69
N ASP A 17 -1.18 17.35 7.94
CA ASP A 17 -0.20 17.19 6.88
C ASP A 17 -0.51 15.99 5.98
N GLU A 18 -0.96 14.87 6.55
CA GLU A 18 -1.36 13.70 5.77
C GLU A 18 -2.56 14.00 4.86
N VAL A 19 -3.51 14.81 5.32
CA VAL A 19 -4.62 15.28 4.47
C VAL A 19 -4.08 16.10 3.30
N ARG A 20 -3.16 17.04 3.54
CA ARG A 20 -2.55 17.84 2.46
C ARG A 20 -1.80 16.97 1.46
N ARG A 21 -1.01 16.01 1.94
CA ARG A 21 -0.27 15.07 1.08
C ARG A 21 -1.22 14.26 0.20
N ARG A 22 -2.31 13.71 0.77
CA ARG A 22 -3.31 12.95 0.01
C ARG A 22 -4.02 13.82 -1.02
N SER A 23 -4.40 15.05 -0.66
CA SER A 23 -5.03 15.98 -1.60
C SER A 23 -4.12 16.30 -2.78
N ALA A 24 -2.84 16.59 -2.54
CA ALA A 24 -1.87 16.85 -3.61
C ALA A 24 -1.65 15.62 -4.51
N VAL A 25 -1.69 14.41 -3.95
CA VAL A 25 -1.60 13.17 -4.73
C VAL A 25 -2.82 12.99 -5.63
N LEU A 26 -4.04 13.18 -5.10
CA LEU A 26 -5.26 13.07 -5.90
C LEU A 26 -5.32 14.13 -7.00
N GLU A 27 -4.88 15.35 -6.72
CA GLU A 27 -4.77 16.42 -7.73
C GLU A 27 -3.79 16.04 -8.84
N ALA A 28 -2.62 15.50 -8.49
CA ALA A 28 -1.61 15.10 -9.47
C ALA A 28 -2.04 13.91 -10.34
N ILE A 29 -2.84 12.99 -9.80
CA ILE A 29 -3.41 11.85 -10.53
C ILE A 29 -4.45 12.34 -11.57
N GLY A 30 -5.24 13.35 -11.21
CA GLY A 30 -6.23 13.98 -12.10
C GLY A 30 -7.62 13.32 -12.08
N SER A 31 -8.59 14.01 -12.69
CA SER A 31 -10.01 13.67 -12.63
C SER A 31 -10.43 12.44 -13.46
N GLU A 32 -9.58 11.99 -14.37
CA GLU A 32 -9.84 10.82 -15.22
C GLU A 32 -9.48 9.49 -14.54
N TRP A 33 -8.95 9.55 -13.32
CA TRP A 33 -8.60 8.35 -12.57
C TRP A 33 -9.85 7.66 -12.03
N ASP A 34 -10.04 6.43 -12.48
CA ASP A 34 -11.03 5.51 -11.96
C ASP A 34 -10.34 4.55 -10.97
N PRO A 35 -10.52 4.76 -9.64
CA PRO A 35 -9.87 3.93 -8.63
C PRO A 35 -10.39 2.49 -8.62
N VAL A 36 -11.63 2.25 -9.06
CA VAL A 36 -12.21 0.91 -9.12
C VAL A 36 -11.58 0.12 -10.26
N ARG A 37 -11.47 0.75 -11.44
CA ARG A 37 -10.74 0.16 -12.57
C ARG A 37 -9.27 -0.09 -12.22
N ALA A 38 -8.60 0.88 -11.59
CA ALA A 38 -7.19 0.74 -11.22
C ALA A 38 -6.97 -0.45 -10.26
N LEU A 39 -7.87 -0.66 -9.29
CA LEU A 39 -7.80 -1.80 -8.38
C LEU A 39 -8.01 -3.13 -9.13
N ALA A 40 -9.00 -3.20 -10.03
CA ALA A 40 -9.25 -4.41 -10.82
C ALA A 40 -8.06 -4.74 -11.75
N GLU A 41 -7.43 -3.72 -12.35
CA GLU A 41 -6.22 -3.88 -13.16
C GLU A 41 -5.03 -4.38 -12.33
N GLU A 42 -4.88 -3.90 -11.09
CA GLU A 42 -3.84 -4.38 -10.16
C GLU A 42 -4.04 -5.86 -9.80
N GLU A 43 -5.28 -6.28 -9.52
CA GLU A 43 -5.61 -7.68 -9.23
C GLU A 43 -5.34 -8.60 -10.43
N GLN A 44 -5.67 -8.13 -11.64
CA GLN A 44 -5.35 -8.84 -12.87
C GLN A 44 -3.83 -8.95 -13.06
N ALA A 45 -3.09 -7.85 -12.91
CA ALA A 45 -1.64 -7.83 -13.03
C ALA A 45 -0.98 -8.77 -12.02
N TYR A 46 -1.46 -8.79 -10.78
CA TYR A 46 -0.97 -9.71 -9.75
C TYR A 46 -1.22 -11.17 -10.13
N THR A 47 -2.41 -11.50 -10.64
CA THR A 47 -2.74 -12.85 -11.12
C THR A 47 -1.81 -13.25 -12.26
N MET A 48 -1.50 -12.34 -13.17
CA MET A 48 -0.54 -12.58 -14.24
C MET A 48 0.88 -12.79 -13.72
N LEU A 49 1.32 -12.02 -12.72
CA LEU A 49 2.67 -12.10 -12.14
C LEU A 49 3.00 -13.47 -11.56
N TYR A 50 2.02 -14.12 -10.92
CA TYR A 50 2.16 -15.47 -10.37
C TYR A 50 1.47 -16.52 -11.24
N SER A 51 1.20 -16.20 -12.50
CA SER A 51 0.73 -17.19 -13.47
C SER A 51 1.90 -18.02 -13.99
N ASN A 52 1.63 -19.28 -14.34
CA ASN A 52 2.60 -20.16 -15.00
C ASN A 52 3.91 -20.39 -14.22
N LEU A 53 3.85 -20.38 -12.89
CA LEU A 53 4.99 -20.72 -12.06
C LEU A 53 5.42 -22.17 -12.33
N ASP A 54 6.72 -22.36 -12.43
CA ASP A 54 7.28 -23.71 -12.43
C ASP A 54 7.15 -24.36 -11.03
N PRO A 55 7.38 -25.67 -10.88
CA PRO A 55 7.20 -26.35 -9.60
C PRO A 55 8.08 -25.81 -8.45
N GLU A 56 9.27 -25.30 -8.74
CA GLU A 56 10.14 -24.72 -7.72
C GLU A 56 9.66 -23.33 -7.30
N GLN A 57 9.27 -22.51 -8.28
CA GLN A 57 8.69 -21.20 -8.04
C GLN A 57 7.37 -21.30 -7.27
N GLN A 58 6.51 -22.26 -7.60
CA GLN A 58 5.27 -22.52 -6.89
C GLN A 58 5.53 -22.86 -5.43
N ARG A 59 6.51 -23.72 -5.14
CA ARG A 59 6.91 -24.07 -3.77
C ARG A 59 7.35 -22.85 -2.97
N HIS A 60 8.09 -21.92 -3.58
CA HIS A 60 8.49 -20.68 -2.93
C HIS A 60 7.32 -19.73 -2.70
N TYR A 61 6.43 -19.60 -3.68
CA TYR A 61 5.19 -18.84 -3.56
C TYR A 61 4.35 -19.35 -2.37
N ASP A 62 4.10 -20.65 -2.31
CA ASP A 62 3.32 -21.27 -1.23
C ASP A 62 3.94 -21.03 0.16
N ALA A 63 5.27 -21.11 0.25
CA ALA A 63 6.00 -20.84 1.49
C ALA A 63 5.87 -19.37 1.94
N LEU A 64 5.89 -18.43 1.00
CA LEU A 64 5.71 -17.00 1.28
C LEU A 64 4.28 -16.67 1.71
N VAL A 65 3.28 -17.32 1.10
CA VAL A 65 1.87 -17.22 1.52
C VAL A 65 1.70 -17.76 2.94
N ALA A 66 2.22 -18.97 3.22
CA ALA A 66 2.16 -19.57 4.55
C ALA A 66 2.86 -18.73 5.63
N ALA A 67 3.92 -18.01 5.27
CA ALA A 67 4.62 -17.09 6.17
C ALA A 67 3.93 -15.72 6.33
N GLY A 68 2.85 -15.45 5.58
CA GLY A 68 2.16 -14.16 5.58
C GLY A 68 2.93 -13.03 4.88
N VAL A 69 3.97 -13.36 4.12
CA VAL A 69 4.73 -12.40 3.32
C VAL A 69 3.96 -12.04 2.05
N LEU A 70 3.29 -13.02 1.45
CA LEU A 70 2.35 -12.82 0.35
C LEU A 70 0.91 -13.05 0.83
N PRO A 71 -0.08 -12.32 0.29
CA PRO A 71 -1.48 -12.48 0.65
C PRO A 71 -2.05 -13.83 0.20
N ASP A 72 -2.88 -14.45 1.04
CA ASP A 72 -3.65 -15.66 0.70
C ASP A 72 -4.96 -15.29 0.00
N ARG A 73 -4.89 -15.11 -1.32
CA ARG A 73 -6.04 -14.65 -2.10
C ARG A 73 -7.02 -15.75 -2.53
N ALA A 74 -6.77 -17.02 -2.21
CA ALA A 74 -7.78 -18.06 -2.35
C ALA A 74 -8.90 -17.88 -1.31
N VAL A 75 -8.55 -17.35 -0.14
CA VAL A 75 -9.48 -17.05 0.95
C VAL A 75 -10.18 -15.71 0.74
N ASP A 76 -9.47 -14.67 0.27
CA ASP A 76 -10.06 -13.33 0.05
C ASP A 76 -11.17 -13.34 -1.01
N ARG A 77 -11.06 -14.12 -2.10
CA ARG A 77 -12.12 -14.18 -3.13
C ARG A 77 -13.37 -14.97 -2.72
N ALA A 78 -13.34 -15.73 -1.63
CA ALA A 78 -14.51 -16.46 -1.13
C ALA A 78 -15.41 -15.60 -0.24
N ALA A 79 -14.96 -14.40 0.13
CA ALA A 79 -15.68 -13.45 0.98
C ALA A 79 -16.44 -12.35 0.21
N ASP A 80 -16.37 -12.36 -1.13
CA ASP A 80 -17.13 -11.49 -2.05
C ASP A 80 -18.40 -12.15 -2.59
#